data_AF-A0A800AJW3-F1
#
_entry.id   AF-A0A800AJW3-F1
#
_cell.length_a   1.000
_cell.length_b   1.000
_cell.length_c   1.000
_cell.angle_alpha   90.00
_cell.angle_beta   90.00
_cell.angle_gamma   90.00
#
_symmetry.space_group_name_H-M   'P 1'
#
loop_
_entity.id
_entity.type
_entity.pdbx_description
1 polymer ?
#
loop_
_entity_poly.entity_id
_entity_poly.type
_entity_poly.pdbx_seq_one_letter_code
_entity_poly.pdbx_strand_id
1 'polypeptide(L)'
;MIDNKNGGSNINKKSFSWKAALIGAAIIGVISYLCPIIEQYEWEIDYTIPAPPVSVMFFFFLVVMINAIIHKFSKKFSLGSNELLLIYAMTMVGAPLCSFGLVQFLIPNMVGPIHFATEENMWREDFLHYIPDWFGPRESSVIDGFYTGGWDGVPWGAWIKPILIWCAFALVFYFVLLCIGAMIRKQWVERERLTFRILETPLAMAEEPKASFCLNSFFRNKMTWIGFSIPILIQLSVGLHHYFPSFPSFKIMHIRLDRYFTEKPWNAVGYFHISVMYSIIGIAYTVPADVSLSCWFFYLLRKAENVFGAAMGWRGGKAGGFLARFPDVNDQAVGAFFALFFLSFWMMRRHLWTALKDAFSRGGVHSSDSEKEAMSYFTAVFGFILGTAFLIFWTWIAGLSPIYALVFFGIFFIFQTVLSRIRAEAGMAWLFLPKTPNNVMVLFTGTAKLGVQNLAILSS
;
A
#
# COMPACT_ATOMS: atom_id res chain seq x y z
N MET A 1 3.27 -58.85 -9.59
CA MET A 1 3.77 -57.97 -8.51
C MET A 1 3.53 -56.54 -8.97
N ILE A 2 2.36 -56.03 -8.55
CA ILE A 2 1.83 -54.65 -8.53
C ILE A 2 2.23 -53.69 -9.67
N ASP A 3 1.29 -53.58 -10.62
CA ASP A 3 1.01 -52.42 -11.48
C ASP A 3 0.96 -51.12 -10.66
N ASN A 4 1.74 -50.11 -11.06
CA ASN A 4 1.53 -48.73 -10.61
C ASN A 4 0.94 -47.92 -11.77
N LYS A 5 -0.34 -48.15 -12.03
CA LYS A 5 -1.17 -47.35 -12.95
C LYS A 5 -1.44 -45.98 -12.34
N ASN A 6 -1.06 -44.94 -13.09
CA ASN A 6 -1.85 -43.73 -13.33
C ASN A 6 -2.73 -43.24 -12.16
N GLY A 7 -2.09 -42.66 -11.16
CA GLY A 7 -2.70 -41.69 -10.24
C GLY A 7 -2.56 -40.27 -10.78
N GLY A 8 -2.87 -40.04 -12.06
CA GLY A 8 -3.06 -38.70 -12.59
C GLY A 8 -4.33 -38.14 -11.98
N SER A 9 -4.22 -37.45 -10.84
CA SER A 9 -5.30 -36.59 -10.39
C SER A 9 -5.48 -35.55 -11.49
N ASN A 10 -6.55 -35.72 -12.25
CA ASN A 10 -7.15 -34.64 -13.02
C ASN A 10 -7.47 -33.53 -12.01
N ILE A 11 -6.48 -32.66 -11.76
CA ILE A 11 -6.72 -31.33 -11.24
C ILE A 11 -7.52 -30.69 -12.37
N ASN A 12 -8.84 -30.85 -12.25
CA ASN A 12 -9.81 -30.14 -13.04
C ASN A 12 -9.36 -28.68 -12.94
N LYS A 13 -8.78 -28.14 -14.03
CA LYS A 13 -8.54 -26.72 -14.21
C LYS A 13 -9.92 -26.07 -14.12
N LYS A 14 -10.40 -25.81 -12.90
CA LYS A 14 -11.62 -25.04 -12.70
C LYS A 14 -11.27 -23.63 -13.17
N SER A 15 -11.64 -23.41 -14.42
CA SER A 15 -12.13 -22.16 -14.98
C SER A 15 -12.50 -21.19 -13.87
N PHE A 16 -11.92 -20.00 -13.94
CA PHE A 16 -12.29 -18.79 -13.21
C PHE A 16 -13.72 -18.85 -12.59
N SER A 17 -13.81 -18.76 -11.26
CA SER A 17 -15.09 -18.80 -10.55
C SER A 17 -15.75 -17.43 -10.54
N TRP A 18 -16.77 -17.25 -11.38
CA TRP A 18 -17.60 -16.05 -11.40
C TRP A 18 -18.27 -15.76 -10.06
N LYS A 19 -18.59 -16.80 -9.29
CA LYS A 19 -19.17 -16.63 -7.94
C LYS A 19 -18.18 -15.95 -6.99
N ALA A 20 -16.94 -16.43 -6.96
CA ALA A 20 -15.89 -15.82 -6.15
C ALA A 20 -15.62 -14.38 -6.59
N ALA A 21 -15.60 -14.12 -7.90
CA ALA A 21 -15.43 -12.78 -8.45
C ALA A 21 -16.54 -11.81 -8.02
N LEU A 22 -17.82 -12.23 -8.07
CA LEU A 22 -18.95 -11.43 -7.60
C LEU A 22 -18.88 -11.13 -6.10
N ILE A 23 -18.51 -12.13 -5.28
CA ILE A 23 -18.33 -11.94 -3.84
C ILE A 23 -17.20 -10.94 -3.56
N GLY A 24 -16.06 -11.09 -4.24
CA GLY A 24 -14.94 -10.15 -4.14
C GLY A 24 -15.34 -8.73 -4.52
N ALA A 25 -16.04 -8.56 -5.64
CA ALA A 25 -16.54 -7.25 -6.09
C ALA A 25 -17.55 -6.63 -5.11
N ALA A 26 -18.47 -7.43 -4.55
CA ALA A 26 -19.41 -6.96 -3.54
C ALA A 26 -18.70 -6.49 -2.27
N ILE A 27 -17.70 -7.23 -1.80
CA ILE A 27 -16.89 -6.84 -0.63
C ILE A 27 -16.13 -5.55 -0.90
N ILE A 28 -15.51 -5.40 -2.08
CA ILE A 28 -14.85 -4.15 -2.47
C ILE A 28 -15.85 -2.99 -2.46
N GLY A 29 -17.07 -3.18 -2.96
CA GLY A 29 -18.12 -2.17 -2.93
C GLY A 29 -18.51 -1.76 -1.49
N VAL A 30 -18.68 -2.73 -0.59
CA VAL A 30 -18.97 -2.47 0.82
C VAL A 30 -17.81 -1.73 1.50
N ILE A 31 -16.57 -2.18 1.29
CA ILE A 31 -15.38 -1.51 1.82
C ILE A 31 -15.31 -0.08 1.28
N SER A 32 -15.54 0.13 -0.01
CA SER A 32 -15.51 1.45 -0.65
C SER A 32 -16.53 2.41 -0.04
N TYR A 33 -17.74 1.93 0.25
CA TYR A 33 -18.79 2.72 0.88
C TYR A 33 -18.46 3.09 2.32
N LEU A 34 -17.94 2.13 3.10
CA LEU A 34 -17.60 2.34 4.51
C LEU A 34 -16.31 3.15 4.70
N CYS A 35 -15.39 3.13 3.75
CA CYS A 35 -14.08 3.77 3.85
C CYS A 35 -14.14 5.25 4.23
N PRO A 36 -14.87 6.14 3.52
CA PRO A 36 -14.92 7.55 3.90
C PRO A 36 -15.59 7.77 5.26
N ILE A 37 -16.59 6.95 5.63
CA ILE A 37 -17.26 7.04 6.93
C ILE A 37 -16.26 6.72 8.05
N ILE A 38 -15.55 5.60 7.93
CA ILE A 38 -14.66 5.11 8.98
C ILE A 38 -13.37 5.95 9.06
N GLU A 39 -12.76 6.28 7.91
CA GLU A 39 -11.44 6.92 7.88
C GLU A 39 -11.49 8.45 7.85
N GLN A 40 -12.56 9.08 7.33
CA GLN A 40 -12.64 10.55 7.25
C GLN A 40 -13.62 11.16 8.24
N TYR A 41 -14.80 10.55 8.40
CA TYR A 41 -15.84 11.10 9.28
C TYR A 41 -15.58 10.75 10.75
N GLU A 42 -15.42 9.46 11.06
CA GLU A 42 -15.17 8.99 12.43
C GLU A 42 -13.69 9.14 12.84
N TRP A 43 -12.77 8.98 11.87
CA TRP A 43 -11.32 9.01 12.06
C TRP A 43 -10.81 8.07 13.18
N GLU A 44 -11.49 6.94 13.35
CA GLU A 44 -11.21 5.98 14.44
C GLU A 44 -10.09 4.99 14.10
N ILE A 45 -10.01 4.56 12.83
CA ILE A 45 -9.10 3.50 12.39
C ILE A 45 -8.63 3.69 10.95
N ASP A 46 -7.36 3.36 10.70
CA ASP A 46 -6.82 3.13 9.36
C ASP A 46 -7.44 1.85 8.75
N TYR A 47 -8.60 2.00 8.12
CA TYR A 47 -9.47 0.90 7.69
C TYR A 47 -8.86 0.06 6.57
N THR A 48 -8.22 0.70 5.59
CA THR A 48 -7.67 0.03 4.40
C THR A 48 -6.17 0.25 4.15
N ILE A 49 -5.55 1.15 4.90
CA ILE A 49 -4.15 1.57 4.74
C ILE A 49 -3.11 0.49 5.10
N PRO A 50 -3.20 -0.21 6.26
CA PRO A 50 -2.15 -1.15 6.65
C PRO A 50 -2.04 -2.32 5.68
N ALA A 51 -0.87 -2.94 5.58
CA ALA A 51 -0.67 -4.17 4.81
C ALA A 51 -0.56 -5.40 5.77
N PRO A 52 -1.49 -6.37 5.73
CA PRO A 52 -2.71 -6.39 4.94
C PRO A 52 -3.80 -5.45 5.51
N PRO A 53 -4.73 -4.95 4.68
CA PRO A 53 -5.77 -4.04 5.14
C PRO A 53 -6.64 -4.68 6.22
N VAL A 54 -6.97 -3.93 7.27
CA VAL A 54 -7.81 -4.43 8.37
C VAL A 54 -9.18 -4.83 7.86
N SER A 55 -9.77 -4.00 7.00
CA SER A 55 -11.04 -4.27 6.30
C SER A 55 -11.01 -5.59 5.53
N VAL A 56 -9.94 -5.84 4.76
CA VAL A 56 -9.78 -7.06 3.97
C VAL A 56 -9.70 -8.28 4.88
N MET A 57 -8.89 -8.24 5.94
CA MET A 57 -8.78 -9.35 6.88
C MET A 57 -10.09 -9.62 7.63
N PHE A 58 -10.80 -8.58 8.03
CA PHE A 58 -12.10 -8.69 8.68
C PHE A 58 -13.15 -9.34 7.78
N PHE A 59 -13.35 -8.83 6.56
CA PHE A 59 -14.32 -9.42 5.64
C PHE A 59 -13.89 -10.80 5.15
N PHE A 60 -12.59 -11.05 4.99
CA PHE A 60 -12.09 -12.37 4.65
C PHE A 60 -12.40 -13.39 5.77
N PHE A 61 -12.19 -13.01 7.04
CA PHE A 61 -12.62 -13.82 8.18
C PHE A 61 -14.13 -14.10 8.16
N LEU A 62 -14.96 -13.09 7.90
CA LEU A 62 -16.41 -13.27 7.78
C LEU A 62 -16.79 -14.23 6.65
N VAL A 63 -16.19 -14.08 5.47
CA VAL A 63 -16.42 -14.97 4.32
C VAL A 63 -16.06 -16.41 4.68
N VAL A 64 -14.94 -16.64 5.36
CA VAL A 64 -14.52 -17.99 5.77
C VAL A 64 -15.48 -18.58 6.81
N MET A 65 -15.93 -17.80 7.79
CA MET A 65 -16.92 -18.25 8.78
C MET A 65 -18.28 -18.57 8.15
N ILE A 66 -18.78 -17.70 7.28
CA ILE A 66 -20.01 -17.92 6.53
C ILE A 66 -19.86 -19.15 5.64
N ASN A 67 -18.72 -19.32 4.97
CA ASN A 67 -18.45 -20.49 4.15
C ASN A 67 -18.45 -21.79 4.96
N ALA A 68 -17.92 -21.79 6.18
CA ALA A 68 -17.97 -22.94 7.07
C ALA A 68 -19.41 -23.31 7.48
N ILE A 69 -20.26 -22.30 7.71
CA ILE A 69 -21.70 -22.48 7.96
C ILE A 69 -22.38 -23.06 6.71
N ILE A 70 -22.12 -22.49 5.52
CA ILE A 70 -22.66 -22.99 4.26
C ILE A 70 -22.23 -24.43 4.01
N HIS A 71 -20.95 -24.76 4.24
CA HIS A 71 -20.43 -26.11 4.06
C HIS A 71 -21.13 -27.14 4.98
N LYS A 72 -21.58 -26.73 6.17
CA LYS A 72 -22.38 -27.57 7.08
C LYS A 72 -23.74 -27.95 6.46
N PHE A 73 -24.37 -27.04 5.71
CA PHE A 73 -25.70 -27.25 5.14
C PHE A 73 -25.68 -27.73 3.68
N SER A 74 -24.70 -27.32 2.88
CA SER A 74 -24.56 -27.71 1.48
C SER A 74 -23.13 -27.55 0.95
N LYS A 75 -22.47 -28.70 0.71
CA LYS A 75 -21.15 -28.76 0.04
C LYS A 75 -21.16 -28.26 -1.41
N LYS A 76 -22.33 -28.20 -2.05
CA LYS A 76 -22.47 -27.70 -3.43
C LYS A 76 -22.28 -26.19 -3.50
N PHE A 77 -22.69 -25.47 -2.44
CA PHE A 77 -22.61 -24.01 -2.38
C PHE A 77 -21.41 -23.50 -1.57
N SER A 78 -20.59 -24.37 -0.99
CA SER A 78 -19.35 -23.95 -0.33
C SER A 78 -18.30 -23.50 -1.35
N LEU A 79 -17.53 -22.49 -0.96
CA LEU A 79 -16.35 -22.02 -1.67
C LEU A 79 -15.16 -22.93 -1.39
N GLY A 80 -14.41 -23.29 -2.43
CA GLY A 80 -13.13 -23.99 -2.32
C GLY A 80 -11.98 -23.05 -1.95
N SER A 81 -10.81 -23.64 -1.64
CA SER A 81 -9.62 -22.86 -1.24
C SER A 81 -9.21 -21.83 -2.30
N ASN A 82 -9.19 -22.22 -3.58
CA ASN A 82 -8.87 -21.32 -4.69
C ASN A 82 -9.88 -20.16 -4.85
N GLU A 83 -11.16 -20.39 -4.53
CA GLU A 83 -12.19 -19.35 -4.59
C GLU A 83 -12.03 -18.33 -3.46
N LEU A 84 -11.70 -18.81 -2.25
CA LEU A 84 -11.38 -17.95 -1.11
C LEU A 84 -10.13 -17.11 -1.39
N LEU A 85 -9.08 -17.72 -1.93
CA LEU A 85 -7.84 -17.01 -2.27
C LEU A 85 -8.03 -16.00 -3.41
N LEU A 86 -8.93 -16.29 -4.36
CA LEU A 86 -9.31 -15.32 -5.39
C LEU A 86 -10.03 -14.10 -4.77
N ILE A 87 -10.99 -14.33 -3.86
CA ILE A 87 -11.67 -13.25 -3.13
C ILE A 87 -10.65 -12.40 -2.37
N TYR A 88 -9.74 -13.04 -1.64
CA TYR A 88 -8.67 -12.36 -0.90
C TYR A 88 -7.75 -11.54 -1.82
N ALA A 89 -7.31 -12.11 -2.95
CA ALA A 89 -6.46 -11.41 -3.91
C ALA A 89 -7.18 -10.18 -4.51
N MET A 90 -8.46 -10.31 -4.88
CA MET A 90 -9.25 -9.21 -5.41
C MET A 90 -9.40 -8.08 -4.39
N THR A 91 -9.74 -8.40 -3.13
CA THR A 91 -9.95 -7.40 -2.09
C THR A 91 -8.64 -6.74 -1.65
N MET A 92 -7.52 -7.47 -1.62
CA MET A 92 -6.18 -6.91 -1.37
C MET A 92 -5.75 -5.86 -2.39
N VAL A 93 -6.17 -6.00 -3.65
CA VAL A 93 -5.88 -5.01 -4.72
C VAL A 93 -6.90 -3.88 -4.72
N GLY A 94 -8.19 -4.19 -4.56
CA GLY A 94 -9.27 -3.22 -4.68
C GLY A 94 -9.43 -2.31 -3.46
N ALA A 95 -9.37 -2.85 -2.24
CA ALA A 95 -9.67 -2.10 -1.02
C ALA A 95 -8.74 -0.88 -0.78
N PRO A 96 -7.42 -0.97 -0.99
CA PRO A 96 -6.54 0.20 -0.79
C PRO A 96 -6.85 1.37 -1.73
N LEU A 97 -7.46 1.14 -2.90
CA LEU A 97 -7.84 2.20 -3.84
C LEU A 97 -8.88 3.16 -3.26
N CYS A 98 -9.71 2.67 -2.34
CA CYS A 98 -10.81 3.42 -1.74
C CYS A 98 -10.34 4.51 -0.76
N SER A 99 -9.07 4.47 -0.35
CA SER A 99 -8.48 5.26 0.73
C SER A 99 -7.28 6.08 0.22
N PHE A 100 -6.24 6.24 1.04
CA PHE A 100 -4.93 6.85 0.76
C PHE A 100 -4.24 6.26 -0.47
N GLY A 101 -4.66 5.09 -0.96
CA GLY A 101 -4.13 4.52 -2.19
C GLY A 101 -4.56 5.28 -3.45
N LEU A 102 -5.71 5.96 -3.45
CA LEU A 102 -6.14 6.79 -4.56
C LEU A 102 -7.22 7.81 -4.16
N VAL A 103 -8.44 7.35 -3.85
CA VAL A 103 -9.64 8.19 -3.79
C VAL A 103 -9.55 9.28 -2.72
N GLN A 104 -9.00 8.97 -1.55
CA GLN A 104 -8.92 9.90 -0.42
C GLN A 104 -8.00 11.09 -0.66
N PHE A 105 -6.96 10.92 -1.50
CA PHE A 105 -6.14 12.04 -1.93
C PHE A 105 -6.65 12.66 -3.22
N LEU A 106 -7.06 11.84 -4.19
CA LEU A 106 -7.43 12.33 -5.51
C LEU A 106 -8.61 13.30 -5.43
N ILE A 107 -9.74 12.89 -4.84
CA ILE A 107 -10.96 13.69 -4.88
C ILE A 107 -10.79 15.06 -4.19
N PRO A 108 -10.21 15.16 -2.97
CA PRO A 108 -9.96 16.46 -2.37
C PRO A 108 -8.94 17.31 -3.15
N ASN A 109 -7.90 16.72 -3.75
CA ASN A 109 -6.93 17.48 -4.55
C ASN A 109 -7.50 18.01 -5.87
N MET A 110 -8.60 17.43 -6.38
CA MET A 110 -9.28 17.94 -7.59
C MET A 110 -9.93 19.32 -7.38
N VAL A 111 -10.31 19.65 -6.13
CA VAL A 111 -11.01 20.89 -5.79
C VAL A 111 -10.24 21.79 -4.82
N GLY A 112 -9.35 21.20 -4.02
CA GLY A 112 -8.58 21.87 -2.96
C GLY A 112 -7.77 23.07 -3.42
N PRO A 113 -6.98 22.99 -4.51
CA PRO A 113 -6.20 24.13 -5.00
C PRO A 113 -7.05 25.37 -5.28
N ILE A 114 -8.29 25.20 -5.77
CA ILE A 114 -9.19 26.31 -6.10
C ILE A 114 -9.91 26.81 -4.85
N HIS A 115 -10.40 25.89 -4.01
CA HIS A 115 -11.14 26.22 -2.79
C HIS A 115 -10.28 26.97 -1.77
N PHE A 116 -9.05 26.50 -1.54
CA PHE A 116 -8.13 27.08 -0.56
C PHE A 116 -7.28 28.21 -1.12
N ALA A 117 -7.53 28.68 -2.35
CA ALA A 117 -6.83 29.84 -2.88
C ALA A 117 -7.29 31.12 -2.16
N THR A 118 -6.35 31.84 -1.56
CA THR A 118 -6.60 33.12 -0.87
C THR A 118 -5.70 34.20 -1.46
N GLU A 119 -5.95 35.47 -1.13
CA GLU A 119 -5.08 36.56 -1.56
C GLU A 119 -3.69 36.46 -0.92
N GLU A 120 -3.60 35.94 0.30
CA GLU A 120 -2.33 35.81 1.03
C GLU A 120 -1.41 34.72 0.47
N ASN A 121 -1.99 33.63 -0.06
CA ASN A 121 -1.20 32.56 -0.68
C ASN A 121 -0.95 32.77 -2.18
N MET A 122 -1.65 33.72 -2.80
CA MET A 122 -1.54 34.09 -4.22
C MET A 122 -1.74 32.90 -5.19
N TRP A 123 -2.35 31.80 -4.76
CA TRP A 123 -2.49 30.61 -5.60
C TRP A 123 -3.31 30.88 -6.87
N ARG A 124 -4.30 31.79 -6.80
CA ARG A 124 -5.10 32.16 -7.97
C ARG A 124 -4.26 32.77 -9.08
N GLU A 125 -3.32 33.63 -8.72
CA GLU A 125 -2.52 34.43 -9.65
C GLU A 125 -1.27 33.67 -10.11
N ASP A 126 -0.62 32.96 -9.19
CA ASP A 126 0.70 32.35 -9.43
C ASP A 126 0.65 30.86 -9.79
N PHE A 127 -0.46 30.15 -9.48
CA PHE A 127 -0.49 28.69 -9.53
C PHE A 127 -1.63 28.10 -10.38
N LEU A 128 -2.86 28.61 -10.25
CA LEU A 128 -4.04 27.96 -10.82
C LEU A 128 -4.01 27.85 -12.35
N HIS A 129 -3.38 28.80 -13.05
CA HIS A 129 -3.26 28.78 -14.51
C HIS A 129 -2.38 27.65 -15.03
N TYR A 130 -1.56 27.04 -14.17
CA TYR A 130 -0.76 25.87 -14.52
C TYR A 130 -1.55 24.56 -14.41
N ILE A 131 -2.66 24.52 -13.67
CA ILE A 131 -3.45 23.30 -13.47
C ILE A 131 -4.47 23.14 -14.60
N PRO A 132 -4.44 22.05 -15.38
CA PRO A 132 -5.36 21.86 -16.49
C PRO A 132 -6.83 21.79 -16.07
N ASP A 133 -7.73 22.39 -16.84
CA ASP A 133 -9.15 22.48 -16.49
C ASP A 133 -9.84 21.12 -16.27
N TRP A 134 -9.32 20.07 -16.89
CA TRP A 134 -9.86 18.72 -16.81
C TRP A 134 -9.45 17.95 -15.53
N PHE A 135 -8.57 18.49 -14.69
CA PHE A 135 -8.15 17.86 -13.43
C PHE A 135 -9.30 17.70 -12.43
N GLY A 136 -10.28 18.61 -12.44
CA GLY A 136 -11.39 18.62 -11.51
C GLY A 136 -12.48 19.63 -11.88
N PRO A 137 -13.61 19.65 -11.15
CA PRO A 137 -14.64 20.68 -11.31
C PRO A 137 -14.07 22.09 -11.12
N ARG A 138 -14.59 23.06 -11.88
CA ARG A 138 -14.15 24.47 -11.81
C ARG A 138 -15.22 25.44 -11.29
N GLU A 139 -16.46 24.99 -11.20
CA GLU A 139 -17.58 25.81 -10.74
C GLU A 139 -17.53 26.00 -9.23
N SER A 140 -17.53 27.26 -8.75
CA SER A 140 -17.48 27.57 -7.31
C SER A 140 -18.61 26.89 -6.54
N SER A 141 -19.83 26.89 -7.08
CA SER A 141 -20.98 26.24 -6.44
C SER A 141 -20.78 24.74 -6.19
N VAL A 142 -20.11 24.04 -7.11
CA VAL A 142 -19.79 22.60 -7.00
C VAL A 142 -18.65 22.38 -6.00
N ILE A 143 -17.64 23.24 -6.03
CA ILE A 143 -16.48 23.18 -5.14
C ILE A 143 -16.89 23.50 -3.70
N ASP A 144 -17.63 24.58 -3.49
CA ASP A 144 -18.10 24.98 -2.16
C ASP A 144 -19.08 23.94 -1.61
N GLY A 145 -19.99 23.44 -2.46
CA GLY A 145 -20.91 22.35 -2.12
C GLY A 145 -20.22 21.04 -1.72
N PHE A 146 -19.00 20.76 -2.19
CA PHE A 146 -18.23 19.60 -1.75
C PHE A 146 -17.82 19.70 -0.27
N TYR A 147 -17.51 20.92 0.22
CA TYR A 147 -17.09 21.14 1.60
C TYR A 147 -18.26 21.44 2.54
N THR A 148 -19.22 22.26 2.10
CA THR A 148 -20.34 22.69 2.95
C THR A 148 -21.51 21.71 2.93
N GLY A 149 -21.56 20.80 1.95
CA GLY A 149 -22.75 20.02 1.66
C GLY A 149 -23.88 20.89 1.09
N GLY A 150 -25.12 20.39 1.19
CA GLY A 150 -26.34 21.17 0.84
C GLY A 150 -26.90 20.93 -0.56
N TRP A 151 -26.48 19.86 -1.25
CA TRP A 151 -27.06 19.46 -2.53
C TRP A 151 -27.98 18.25 -2.36
N ASP A 152 -29.12 18.24 -3.06
CA ASP A 152 -30.07 17.11 -3.11
C ASP A 152 -29.49 15.87 -3.84
N GLY A 153 -28.26 15.97 -4.38
CA GLY A 153 -27.54 14.88 -5.04
C GLY A 153 -26.16 15.32 -5.56
N VAL A 154 -25.37 14.35 -6.03
CA VAL A 154 -24.03 14.62 -6.58
C VAL A 154 -24.14 15.26 -7.98
N PRO A 155 -23.46 16.39 -8.26
CA PRO A 155 -23.43 17.02 -9.58
C PRO A 155 -22.59 16.22 -10.59
N TRP A 156 -23.10 15.07 -11.04
CA TRP A 156 -22.38 14.15 -11.92
C TRP A 156 -21.88 14.79 -13.21
N GLY A 157 -22.57 15.82 -13.73
CA GLY A 157 -22.14 16.54 -14.93
C GLY A 157 -20.74 17.17 -14.78
N ALA A 158 -20.41 17.69 -13.60
CA ALA A 158 -19.11 18.30 -13.31
C ALA A 158 -18.03 17.25 -12.98
N TRP A 159 -18.41 16.13 -12.38
CA TRP A 159 -17.49 15.13 -11.85
C TRP A 159 -17.14 14.00 -12.81
N ILE A 160 -18.06 13.58 -13.69
CA ILE A 160 -17.90 12.35 -14.47
C ILE A 160 -16.68 12.39 -15.39
N LYS A 161 -16.43 13.52 -16.05
CA LYS A 161 -15.30 13.67 -16.99
C LYS A 161 -13.95 13.60 -16.27
N PRO A 162 -13.69 14.43 -15.23
CA PRO A 162 -12.46 14.31 -14.44
C PRO A 162 -12.26 12.90 -13.85
N ILE A 163 -13.31 12.29 -13.28
CA ILE A 163 -13.23 10.93 -12.71
C ILE A 163 -12.81 9.93 -13.76
N LEU A 164 -13.41 9.93 -14.96
CA LEU A 164 -13.06 8.98 -16.02
C LEU A 164 -11.60 9.13 -16.48
N ILE A 165 -11.09 10.37 -16.57
CA ILE A 165 -9.70 10.64 -16.97
C ILE A 165 -8.73 10.08 -15.92
N TRP A 166 -8.98 10.34 -14.64
CA TRP A 166 -8.17 9.83 -13.55
C TRP A 166 -8.31 8.32 -13.35
N CYS A 167 -9.49 7.75 -13.58
CA CYS A 167 -9.68 6.29 -13.60
C CYS A 167 -8.85 5.63 -14.69
N ALA A 168 -8.81 6.19 -15.90
CA ALA A 168 -7.96 5.68 -16.98
C ALA A 168 -6.47 5.74 -16.60
N PHE A 169 -6.02 6.84 -16.01
CA PHE A 169 -4.67 6.97 -15.47
C PHE A 169 -4.36 5.91 -14.42
N ALA A 170 -5.23 5.76 -13.41
CA ALA A 170 -5.07 4.79 -12.33
C ALA A 170 -5.03 3.36 -12.88
N LEU A 171 -5.94 2.98 -13.78
CA LEU A 171 -5.97 1.64 -14.36
C LEU A 171 -4.66 1.29 -15.08
N VAL A 172 -4.15 2.19 -15.92
CA VAL A 172 -2.86 1.97 -16.60
C VAL A 172 -1.71 1.92 -15.61
N PHE A 173 -1.72 2.80 -14.61
CA PHE A 173 -0.71 2.84 -13.57
C PHE A 173 -0.64 1.53 -12.76
N TYR A 174 -1.77 1.02 -12.28
CA TYR A 174 -1.82 -0.27 -11.58
C TYR A 174 -1.46 -1.44 -12.50
N PHE A 175 -1.85 -1.38 -13.77
CA PHE A 175 -1.43 -2.37 -14.75
C PHE A 175 0.10 -2.40 -14.95
N VAL A 176 0.76 -1.24 -14.97
CA VAL A 176 2.24 -1.14 -15.00
C VAL A 176 2.85 -1.79 -13.74
N LEU A 177 2.29 -1.54 -12.56
CA LEU A 177 2.76 -2.18 -11.32
C LEU A 177 2.58 -3.70 -11.35
N LEU A 178 1.46 -4.20 -11.89
CA LEU A 178 1.23 -5.64 -12.10
C LEU A 178 2.23 -6.23 -13.11
N CYS A 179 2.57 -5.50 -14.17
CA CYS A 179 3.60 -5.91 -15.13
C CYS A 179 4.97 -6.04 -14.47
N ILE A 180 5.37 -5.07 -13.63
CA ILE A 180 6.59 -5.16 -12.82
C ILE A 180 6.53 -6.39 -11.91
N GLY A 181 5.42 -6.57 -11.19
CA GLY A 181 5.16 -7.72 -10.33
C GLY A 181 5.33 -9.05 -11.07
N ALA A 182 4.76 -9.18 -12.27
CA ALA A 182 4.87 -10.38 -13.10
C ALA A 182 6.33 -10.69 -13.51
N MET A 183 7.10 -9.66 -13.89
CA MET A 183 8.52 -9.83 -14.26
C MET A 183 9.39 -10.30 -13.09
N ILE A 184 9.14 -9.78 -11.89
CA ILE A 184 9.95 -10.07 -10.68
C ILE A 184 9.47 -11.30 -9.91
N ARG A 185 8.19 -11.69 -10.05
CA ARG A 185 7.54 -12.77 -9.27
C ARG A 185 8.39 -14.03 -9.22
N LYS A 186 8.82 -14.56 -10.36
CA LYS A 186 9.58 -15.81 -10.43
C LYS A 186 10.92 -15.73 -9.70
N GLN A 187 11.61 -14.60 -9.82
CA GLN A 187 12.85 -14.35 -9.11
C GLN A 187 12.62 -14.36 -7.60
N TRP A 188 11.60 -13.64 -7.11
CA TRP A 188 11.32 -13.53 -5.68
C TRP A 188 10.73 -14.82 -5.07
N VAL A 189 9.79 -15.46 -5.75
CA VAL A 189 9.08 -16.64 -5.24
C VAL A 189 9.89 -17.91 -5.38
N GLU A 190 10.49 -18.18 -6.54
CA GLU A 190 11.09 -19.49 -6.84
C GLU A 190 12.59 -19.53 -6.56
N ARG A 191 13.31 -18.45 -6.91
CA ARG A 191 14.78 -18.40 -6.80
C ARG A 191 15.22 -17.89 -5.43
N GLU A 192 14.69 -16.74 -5.00
CA GLU A 192 15.02 -16.13 -3.71
C GLU A 192 14.16 -16.71 -2.56
N ARG A 193 13.05 -17.38 -2.88
CA ARG A 193 12.14 -18.02 -1.92
C ARG A 193 11.76 -17.10 -0.76
N LEU A 194 11.35 -15.87 -1.11
CA LEU A 194 10.80 -14.95 -0.14
C LEU A 194 9.64 -15.60 0.62
N THR A 195 9.57 -15.38 1.92
CA THR A 195 8.65 -16.07 2.82
C THR A 195 7.22 -15.52 2.80
N PHE A 196 6.98 -14.34 2.21
CA PHE A 196 5.66 -13.70 2.08
C PHE A 196 4.80 -13.79 3.35
N ARG A 197 5.33 -13.33 4.49
CA ARG A 197 4.74 -13.52 5.83
C ARG A 197 3.29 -13.05 5.96
N ILE A 198 2.91 -11.99 5.24
CA ILE A 198 1.55 -11.44 5.20
C ILE A 198 0.52 -12.48 4.70
N LEU A 199 0.95 -13.44 3.88
CA LEU A 199 0.08 -14.46 3.30
C LEU A 199 -0.12 -15.69 4.20
N GLU A 200 0.67 -15.88 5.26
CA GLU A 200 0.59 -17.09 6.09
C GLU A 200 -0.79 -17.24 6.76
N THR A 201 -1.29 -16.17 7.36
CA THR A 201 -2.61 -16.16 8.01
C THR A 201 -3.76 -16.41 7.04
N PRO A 202 -3.90 -15.69 5.90
CA PRO A 202 -5.01 -15.93 4.97
C PRO A 202 -4.90 -17.29 4.27
N LEU A 203 -3.70 -17.80 4.01
CA LEU A 203 -3.51 -19.16 3.50
C LEU A 203 -3.98 -20.20 4.52
N ALA A 204 -3.61 -20.06 5.79
CA ALA A 204 -4.06 -20.95 6.87
C ALA A 204 -5.59 -20.89 7.07
N MET A 205 -6.21 -19.73 6.88
CA MET A 205 -7.68 -19.58 6.93
C MET A 205 -8.38 -20.20 5.70
N ALA A 206 -7.72 -20.24 4.54
CA ALA A 206 -8.25 -20.79 3.30
C ALA A 206 -8.02 -22.29 3.11
N GLU A 207 -7.27 -22.95 4.01
CA GLU A 207 -7.04 -24.41 3.93
C GLU A 207 -8.36 -25.19 3.89
N GLU A 208 -8.41 -26.21 3.05
CA GLU A 208 -9.59 -27.06 2.93
C GLU A 208 -9.84 -27.85 4.23
N PRO A 209 -11.09 -27.88 4.73
CA PRO A 209 -11.42 -28.66 5.91
C PRO A 209 -11.30 -30.16 5.60
N LYS A 210 -10.78 -30.92 6.58
CA LYS A 210 -10.80 -32.40 6.51
C LYS A 210 -12.26 -32.88 6.39
N ALA A 211 -12.51 -33.94 5.62
CA ALA A 211 -13.84 -34.40 5.22
C ALA A 211 -14.89 -34.55 6.34
N SER A 212 -14.45 -34.80 7.58
CA SER A 212 -15.29 -34.96 8.78
C SER A 212 -15.67 -33.65 9.48
N PHE A 213 -15.11 -32.51 9.09
CA PHE A 213 -15.27 -31.22 9.78
C PHE A 213 -15.72 -30.12 8.82
N CYS A 214 -16.39 -29.09 9.35
CA CYS A 214 -16.77 -27.89 8.59
C CYS A 214 -15.74 -26.76 8.70
N LEU A 215 -14.94 -26.76 9.78
CA LEU A 215 -13.84 -25.83 10.02
C LEU A 215 -12.50 -26.53 9.79
N ASN A 216 -11.53 -25.78 9.27
CA ASN A 216 -10.17 -26.25 9.07
C ASN A 216 -9.39 -26.38 10.39
N SER A 217 -8.13 -26.79 10.31
CA SER A 217 -7.20 -26.96 11.43
C SER A 217 -7.02 -25.66 12.23
N PHE A 218 -6.89 -24.52 11.54
CA PHE A 218 -6.61 -23.20 12.10
C PHE A 218 -7.71 -22.73 13.06
N PHE A 219 -8.99 -22.79 12.64
CA PHE A 219 -10.12 -22.35 13.47
C PHE A 219 -10.53 -23.37 14.54
N ARG A 220 -10.03 -24.61 14.47
CA ARG A 220 -10.24 -25.61 15.53
C ARG A 220 -9.21 -25.52 16.65
N ASN A 221 -8.11 -24.81 16.44
CA ASN A 221 -7.07 -24.65 17.44
C ASN A 221 -7.54 -23.66 18.52
N LYS A 222 -7.55 -24.11 19.78
CA LYS A 222 -7.93 -23.28 20.94
C LYS A 222 -7.00 -22.08 21.13
N MET A 223 -5.71 -22.23 20.81
CA MET A 223 -4.74 -21.13 20.92
C MET A 223 -5.06 -19.98 19.97
N THR A 224 -5.59 -20.26 18.78
CA THR A 224 -6.05 -19.22 17.83
C THR A 224 -7.11 -18.33 18.48
N TRP A 225 -8.10 -18.93 19.14
CA TRP A 225 -9.20 -18.19 19.79
C TRP A 225 -8.77 -17.44 21.04
N ILE A 226 -7.81 -17.97 21.81
CA ILE A 226 -7.20 -17.24 22.92
C ILE A 226 -6.47 -16.01 22.37
N GLY A 227 -5.68 -16.18 21.30
CA GLY A 227 -4.97 -15.10 20.62
C GLY A 227 -5.90 -14.03 20.02
N PHE A 228 -7.07 -14.41 19.50
CA PHE A 228 -8.08 -13.47 19.00
C PHE A 228 -8.81 -12.74 20.13
N SER A 229 -9.14 -13.45 21.21
CA SER A 229 -9.93 -12.88 22.30
C SER A 229 -9.23 -11.73 23.01
N ILE A 230 -7.91 -11.81 23.21
CA ILE A 230 -7.14 -10.77 23.91
C ILE A 230 -7.26 -9.39 23.24
N PRO A 231 -6.87 -9.19 21.96
CA PRO A 231 -7.00 -7.90 21.30
C PRO A 231 -8.45 -7.47 21.14
N ILE A 232 -9.39 -8.40 20.89
CA ILE A 232 -10.82 -8.08 20.79
C ILE A 232 -11.34 -7.50 22.10
N LEU A 233 -11.05 -8.12 23.24
CA LEU A 233 -11.53 -7.65 24.55
C LEU A 233 -10.93 -6.29 24.91
N ILE A 234 -9.65 -6.07 24.59
CA ILE A 234 -8.99 -4.79 24.84
C ILE A 234 -9.58 -3.70 23.96
N GLN A 235 -9.69 -3.93 22.65
CA GLN A 235 -10.27 -2.94 21.74
C GLN A 235 -11.75 -2.70 22.00
N LEU A 236 -12.49 -3.72 22.43
CA LEU A 236 -13.87 -3.56 22.89
C LEU A 236 -13.93 -2.67 24.13
N SER A 237 -13.03 -2.83 25.10
CA SER A 237 -12.92 -1.92 26.25
C SER A 237 -12.61 -0.48 25.82
N VAL A 238 -11.72 -0.29 24.84
CA VAL A 238 -11.41 1.04 24.29
C VAL A 238 -12.64 1.66 23.62
N GLY A 239 -13.34 0.91 22.77
CA GLY A 239 -14.56 1.37 22.10
C GLY A 239 -15.68 1.66 23.09
N LEU A 240 -15.90 0.77 24.08
CA LEU A 240 -16.89 0.98 25.13
C LEU A 240 -16.57 2.22 25.97
N HIS A 241 -15.31 2.46 26.32
CA HIS A 241 -14.91 3.68 27.04
C HIS A 241 -15.17 4.96 26.22
N HIS A 242 -15.03 4.89 24.89
CA HIS A 242 -15.29 6.03 24.02
C HIS A 242 -16.77 6.46 24.08
N TYR A 243 -17.70 5.51 23.96
CA TYR A 243 -19.14 5.79 24.03
C TYR A 243 -19.67 5.92 25.48
N PHE A 244 -19.05 5.21 26.42
CA PHE A 244 -19.42 5.19 27.83
C PHE A 244 -18.16 5.43 28.69
N PRO A 245 -17.80 6.70 28.97
CA PRO A 245 -16.58 7.05 29.71
C PRO A 245 -16.46 6.44 31.11
N SER A 246 -17.57 5.94 31.68
CA SER A 246 -17.58 5.21 32.96
C SER A 246 -16.96 3.83 32.88
N PHE A 247 -16.88 3.22 31.69
CA PHE A 247 -16.24 1.92 31.49
C PHE A 247 -14.72 2.08 31.42
N PRO A 248 -13.88 1.30 32.11
CA PRO A 248 -12.43 1.49 32.07
C PRO A 248 -11.83 1.14 30.71
N SER A 249 -10.87 1.94 30.24
CA SER A 249 -10.08 1.68 29.04
C SER A 249 -8.76 1.00 29.39
N PHE A 250 -8.49 -0.15 28.77
CA PHE A 250 -7.20 -0.85 28.89
C PHE A 250 -6.19 -0.45 27.81
N LYS A 251 -6.32 0.76 27.25
CA LYS A 251 -5.42 1.29 26.20
C LYS A 251 -4.02 1.58 26.77
N ILE A 252 -3.02 0.82 26.32
CA ILE A 252 -1.60 1.08 26.63
C ILE A 252 -0.94 1.72 25.40
N MET A 253 -1.20 3.01 25.16
CA MET A 253 -0.62 3.75 24.03
C MET A 253 -0.11 5.13 24.45
N HIS A 254 0.87 5.65 23.71
CA HIS A 254 1.43 6.99 23.88
C HIS A 254 2.02 7.27 25.27
N ILE A 255 2.65 6.27 25.90
CA ILE A 255 3.41 6.49 27.14
C ILE A 255 4.64 7.32 26.80
N ARG A 256 4.59 8.61 27.10
CA ARG A 256 5.64 9.60 26.82
C ARG A 256 6.85 9.35 27.71
N LEU A 257 7.95 8.85 27.14
CA LEU A 257 9.24 8.72 27.82
C LEU A 257 10.09 9.98 27.65
N ASP A 258 9.87 10.73 26.57
CA ASP A 258 10.54 11.99 26.28
C ASP A 258 10.40 13.04 27.40
N ARG A 259 9.30 13.00 28.17
CA ARG A 259 9.08 13.90 29.33
C ARG A 259 10.15 13.79 30.42
N TYR A 260 10.89 12.69 30.47
CA TYR A 260 11.97 12.47 31.43
C TYR A 260 13.32 13.04 30.96
N PHE A 261 13.40 13.50 29.70
CA PHE A 261 14.62 14.04 29.09
C PHE A 261 14.44 15.54 28.79
N THR A 262 14.49 16.38 29.82
CA THR A 262 14.24 17.84 29.68
C THR A 262 15.51 18.66 29.48
N GLU A 263 16.66 18.17 29.94
CA GLU A 263 17.94 18.88 29.88
C GLU A 263 18.70 18.64 28.56
N LYS A 264 19.48 19.63 28.11
CA LYS A 264 20.36 19.48 26.94
C LYS A 264 21.56 18.58 27.28
N PRO A 265 22.04 17.72 26.36
CA PRO A 265 21.54 17.51 25.00
C PRO A 265 20.42 16.47 24.89
N TRP A 266 20.03 15.83 26.00
CA TRP A 266 19.08 14.71 26.04
C TRP A 266 17.67 15.07 25.56
N ASN A 267 17.25 16.32 25.74
CA ASN A 267 16.00 16.83 25.19
C ASN A 267 15.89 16.76 23.66
N ALA A 268 17.01 16.56 22.96
CA ALA A 268 17.02 16.34 21.52
C ALA A 268 16.58 14.91 21.12
N VAL A 269 16.31 14.00 22.06
CA VAL A 269 15.73 12.67 21.79
C VAL A 269 14.42 12.77 20.99
N GLY A 270 13.71 13.90 21.12
CA GLY A 270 12.46 14.17 20.42
C GLY A 270 11.36 13.19 20.79
N TYR A 271 10.44 12.91 19.88
CA TYR A 271 9.29 12.04 20.13
C TYR A 271 9.71 10.62 20.53
N PHE A 272 9.61 10.29 21.82
CA PHE A 272 10.01 8.98 22.36
C PHE A 272 8.91 8.46 23.26
N HIS A 273 8.13 7.51 22.75
CA HIS A 273 6.98 6.97 23.46
C HIS A 273 6.90 5.45 23.28
N ILE A 274 6.21 4.80 24.21
CA ILE A 274 5.87 3.39 24.13
C ILE A 274 4.37 3.28 23.81
N SER A 275 4.05 2.49 22.79
CA SER A 275 2.70 2.10 22.44
C SER A 275 2.63 0.60 22.24
N VAL A 276 1.69 -0.06 22.91
CA VAL A 276 1.41 -1.49 22.76
C VAL A 276 0.27 -1.65 21.77
N MET A 277 0.61 -1.97 20.52
CA MET A 277 -0.36 -2.19 19.45
C MET A 277 -0.48 -3.68 19.17
N TYR A 278 -1.55 -4.31 19.68
CA TYR A 278 -1.74 -5.77 19.58
C TYR A 278 -1.80 -6.29 18.14
N SER A 279 -2.36 -5.51 17.21
CA SER A 279 -2.35 -5.84 15.78
C SER A 279 -0.92 -5.91 15.22
N ILE A 280 -0.06 -4.95 15.60
CA ILE A 280 1.35 -4.95 15.21
C ILE A 280 2.10 -6.10 15.89
N ILE A 281 1.80 -6.44 17.14
CA ILE A 281 2.42 -7.58 17.83
C ILE A 281 2.13 -8.89 17.08
N GLY A 282 0.89 -9.09 16.62
CA GLY A 282 0.51 -10.27 15.83
C GLY A 282 1.30 -10.38 14.52
N ILE A 283 1.55 -9.26 13.86
CA ILE A 283 2.36 -9.20 12.64
C ILE A 283 3.85 -9.38 12.99
N ALA A 284 4.36 -8.67 14.00
CA ALA A 284 5.74 -8.72 14.47
C ALA A 284 6.19 -10.14 14.86
N TYR A 285 5.25 -10.98 15.31
CA TYR A 285 5.50 -12.39 15.60
C TYR A 285 5.93 -13.21 14.37
N THR A 286 5.46 -12.85 13.18
CA THR A 286 5.84 -13.54 11.93
C THR A 286 7.11 -12.98 11.30
N VAL A 287 7.61 -11.84 11.82
CA VAL A 287 8.80 -11.15 11.31
C VAL A 287 10.08 -11.89 11.74
N PRO A 288 11.05 -12.08 10.82
CA PRO A 288 12.35 -12.63 11.17
C PRO A 288 13.04 -11.89 12.32
N ALA A 289 13.77 -12.62 13.16
CA ALA A 289 14.37 -12.08 14.38
C ALA A 289 15.43 -10.99 14.11
N ASP A 290 16.17 -11.10 13.01
CA ASP A 290 17.13 -10.11 12.51
C ASP A 290 16.46 -8.81 12.07
N VAL A 291 15.32 -8.89 11.39
CA VAL A 291 14.51 -7.73 11.01
C VAL A 291 13.91 -7.06 12.26
N SER A 292 13.37 -7.86 13.18
CA SER A 292 12.81 -7.37 14.45
C SER A 292 13.87 -6.67 15.31
N LEU A 293 15.07 -7.25 15.41
CA LEU A 293 16.23 -6.64 16.07
C LEU A 293 16.59 -5.30 15.43
N SER A 294 16.66 -5.27 14.09
CA SER A 294 16.99 -4.07 13.34
C SER A 294 16.00 -2.92 13.62
N CYS A 295 14.70 -3.20 13.66
CA CYS A 295 13.66 -2.18 13.87
C CYS A 295 13.88 -1.36 15.15
N TRP A 296 14.04 -2.01 16.31
CA TRP A 296 14.21 -1.28 17.57
C TRP A 296 15.64 -0.75 17.73
N PHE A 297 16.65 -1.47 17.26
CA PHE A 297 18.04 -1.04 17.34
C PHE A 297 18.29 0.23 16.53
N PHE A 298 17.90 0.26 15.25
CA PHE A 298 18.07 1.46 14.41
C PHE A 298 17.17 2.62 14.84
N TYR A 299 16.02 2.32 15.44
CA TYR A 299 15.21 3.36 16.10
C TYR A 299 15.98 4.04 17.24
N LEU A 300 16.59 3.27 18.15
CA LEU A 300 17.41 3.83 19.23
C LEU A 300 18.70 4.48 18.73
N LEU A 301 19.33 3.94 17.69
CA LEU A 301 20.50 4.55 17.06
C LEU A 301 20.15 5.95 16.52
N ARG A 302 19.02 6.08 15.81
CA ARG A 302 18.50 7.38 15.37
C ARG A 302 18.29 8.33 16.56
N LYS A 303 17.82 7.83 17.71
CA LYS A 303 17.69 8.65 18.93
C LYS A 303 19.05 9.13 19.44
N ALA A 304 20.04 8.24 19.47
CA ALA A 304 21.40 8.60 19.86
C ALA A 304 22.02 9.63 18.90
N GLU A 305 21.83 9.50 17.58
CA GLU A 305 22.28 10.48 16.60
C GLU A 305 21.65 11.86 16.82
N ASN A 306 20.36 11.92 17.14
CA ASN A 306 19.70 13.19 17.43
C ASN A 306 20.33 13.91 18.64
N VAL A 307 20.63 13.16 19.71
CA VAL A 307 21.30 13.68 20.92
C VAL A 307 22.74 14.09 20.61
N PHE A 308 23.46 13.27 19.83
CA PHE A 308 24.82 13.57 19.41
C PHE A 308 24.89 14.86 18.58
N GLY A 309 24.02 15.03 17.58
CA GLY A 309 23.95 16.26 16.79
C GLY A 309 23.65 17.50 17.62
N ALA A 310 22.85 17.37 18.68
CA ALA A 310 22.60 18.45 19.63
C ALA A 310 23.82 18.75 20.51
N ALA A 311 24.51 17.71 21.00
CA ALA A 311 25.73 17.85 21.80
C ALA A 311 26.86 18.54 21.01
N MET A 312 26.98 18.24 19.72
CA MET A 312 27.96 18.87 18.82
C MET A 312 27.57 20.28 18.36
N GLY A 313 26.40 20.78 18.75
CA GLY A 313 25.90 22.09 18.32
C GLY A 313 25.46 22.15 16.86
N TRP A 314 25.42 21.02 16.14
CA TRP A 314 25.01 20.94 14.73
C TRP A 314 23.54 21.28 14.52
N ARG A 315 22.72 21.27 15.57
CA ARG A 315 21.28 21.61 15.51
C ARG A 315 20.94 23.00 16.06
N GLY A 316 21.94 23.82 16.38
CA GLY A 316 21.73 25.20 16.86
C GLY A 316 21.37 26.16 15.73
N GLY A 317 20.75 27.30 16.05
CA GLY A 317 20.39 28.33 15.05
C GLY A 317 21.57 28.96 14.29
N LYS A 318 22.82 28.68 14.69
CA LYS A 318 24.06 29.08 13.99
C LYS A 318 24.66 27.95 13.13
N ALA A 319 24.07 26.75 13.13
CA ALA A 319 24.55 25.67 12.30
C ALA A 319 24.27 25.97 10.82
N GLY A 320 25.27 25.76 9.97
CA GLY A 320 25.09 25.87 8.51
C GLY A 320 23.97 24.95 8.02
N GLY A 321 23.28 25.34 6.95
CA GLY A 321 22.00 24.75 6.53
C GLY A 321 21.98 23.22 6.37
N PHE A 322 23.11 22.58 6.02
CA PHE A 322 23.21 21.12 5.92
C PHE A 322 23.37 20.44 7.29
N LEU A 323 24.28 20.93 8.15
CA LEU A 323 24.51 20.34 9.48
C LEU A 323 23.31 20.51 10.41
N ALA A 324 22.54 21.59 10.23
CA ALA A 324 21.26 21.82 10.93
C ALA A 324 20.25 20.67 10.77
N ARG A 325 20.36 19.89 9.68
CA ARG A 325 19.44 18.79 9.35
C ARG A 325 19.88 17.43 9.89
N PHE A 326 21.09 17.33 10.47
CA PHE A 326 21.61 16.06 10.97
C PHE A 326 20.63 15.36 11.94
N PRO A 327 20.39 14.04 11.81
CA PRO A 327 21.03 13.10 10.87
C PRO A 327 20.36 12.99 9.47
N ASP A 328 19.34 13.78 9.17
CA ASP A 328 18.56 13.72 7.92
C ASP A 328 18.12 12.30 7.49
N VAL A 329 17.37 11.66 8.38
CA VAL A 329 16.95 10.25 8.24
C VAL A 329 16.19 9.98 6.95
N ASN A 330 15.42 10.96 6.44
CA ASN A 330 14.68 10.78 5.21
C ASN A 330 15.61 10.78 3.99
N ASP A 331 16.64 11.64 3.96
CA ASP A 331 17.65 11.61 2.90
C ASP A 331 18.49 10.32 2.96
N GLN A 332 18.88 9.87 4.15
CA GLN A 332 19.54 8.59 4.32
C GLN A 332 18.67 7.43 3.81
N ALA A 333 17.38 7.44 4.14
CA ALA A 333 16.45 6.43 3.68
C ALA A 333 16.23 6.47 2.16
N VAL A 334 16.22 7.65 1.52
CA VAL A 334 16.23 7.76 0.05
C VAL A 334 17.46 7.06 -0.53
N GLY A 335 18.66 7.34 0.01
CA GLY A 335 19.89 6.67 -0.40
C GLY A 335 19.84 5.14 -0.20
N ALA A 336 19.31 4.68 0.93
CA ALA A 336 19.11 3.26 1.22
C ALA A 336 18.15 2.59 0.23
N PHE A 337 17.04 3.25 -0.14
CA PHE A 337 16.10 2.74 -1.13
C PHE A 337 16.77 2.57 -2.51
N PHE A 338 17.55 3.56 -2.96
CA PHE A 338 18.31 3.42 -4.20
C PHE A 338 19.33 2.27 -4.11
N ALA A 339 20.10 2.18 -3.04
CA ALA A 339 21.08 1.12 -2.84
C ALA A 339 20.42 -0.28 -2.87
N LEU A 340 19.33 -0.48 -2.12
CA LEU A 340 18.58 -1.73 -2.09
C LEU A 340 17.99 -2.09 -3.46
N PHE A 341 17.48 -1.11 -4.19
CA PHE A 341 16.98 -1.33 -5.54
C PHE A 341 18.11 -1.76 -6.49
N PHE A 342 19.20 -0.99 -6.57
CA PHE A 342 20.28 -1.31 -7.51
C PHE A 342 20.98 -2.62 -7.18
N LEU A 343 21.15 -2.95 -5.90
CA LEU A 343 21.65 -4.26 -5.48
C LEU A 343 20.67 -5.39 -5.87
N SER A 344 19.37 -5.23 -5.59
CA SER A 344 18.35 -6.21 -5.99
C SER A 344 18.31 -6.39 -7.51
N PHE A 345 18.31 -5.29 -8.25
CA PHE A 345 18.32 -5.25 -9.71
C PHE A 345 19.57 -5.94 -10.26
N TRP A 346 20.74 -5.68 -9.67
CA TRP A 346 21.98 -6.34 -10.03
C TRP A 346 21.90 -7.86 -9.81
N MET A 347 21.37 -8.32 -8.69
CA MET A 347 21.20 -9.75 -8.41
C MET A 347 20.26 -10.43 -9.41
N MET A 348 19.17 -9.76 -9.80
CA MET A 348 18.17 -10.31 -10.73
C MET A 348 18.45 -10.04 -12.22
N ARG A 349 19.54 -9.34 -12.57
CA ARG A 349 19.84 -8.92 -13.96
C ARG A 349 19.80 -10.05 -14.99
N ARG A 350 20.28 -11.24 -14.61
CA ARG A 350 20.27 -12.43 -15.48
C ARG A 350 18.85 -12.91 -15.75
N HIS A 351 18.00 -12.93 -14.72
CA HIS A 351 16.58 -13.28 -14.85
C HIS A 351 15.83 -12.29 -15.72
N LEU A 352 16.00 -10.99 -15.47
CA LEU A 352 15.35 -9.94 -16.26
C LEU A 352 15.79 -9.97 -17.73
N TRP A 353 17.08 -10.24 -17.99
CA TRP A 353 17.56 -10.39 -19.36
C TRP A 353 16.94 -11.60 -20.07
N THR A 354 16.74 -12.72 -19.38
CA THR A 354 16.01 -13.87 -19.91
C THR A 354 14.55 -13.52 -20.19
N ALA A 355 13.86 -12.85 -19.25
CA ALA A 355 12.47 -12.43 -19.44
C ALA A 355 12.31 -11.47 -20.64
N LEU A 356 13.25 -10.54 -20.83
CA LEU A 356 13.29 -9.66 -21.99
C LEU A 356 13.53 -10.45 -23.30
N LYS A 357 14.50 -11.36 -23.32
CA LYS A 357 14.74 -12.22 -24.49
C LYS A 357 13.51 -13.05 -24.86
N ASP A 358 12.85 -13.64 -23.87
CA ASP A 358 11.63 -14.43 -24.08
C ASP A 358 10.51 -13.55 -24.64
N ALA A 359 10.36 -12.32 -24.15
CA ALA A 359 9.38 -11.35 -24.65
C ALA A 359 9.63 -10.93 -26.12
N PHE A 360 10.89 -10.84 -26.56
CA PHE A 360 11.23 -10.47 -27.94
C PHE A 360 11.47 -11.66 -28.87
N SER A 361 11.48 -12.89 -28.36
CA SER A 361 11.63 -14.08 -29.20
C SER A 361 10.37 -14.29 -30.05
N ARG A 362 10.50 -14.07 -31.36
CA ARG A 362 9.44 -14.35 -32.33
C ARG A 362 9.41 -15.85 -32.61
N GLY A 363 8.39 -16.53 -32.11
CA GLY A 363 8.01 -17.85 -32.59
C GLY A 363 7.85 -18.89 -31.49
N GLY A 364 6.68 -18.88 -30.82
CA GLY A 364 5.95 -20.07 -30.35
C GLY A 364 6.60 -21.02 -29.33
N VAL A 365 7.91 -21.02 -29.15
CA VAL A 365 8.58 -21.73 -28.07
C VAL A 365 8.51 -20.82 -26.86
N HIS A 366 7.30 -20.65 -26.34
CA HIS A 366 7.16 -20.33 -24.93
C HIS A 366 7.93 -21.43 -24.21
N SER A 367 9.03 -21.03 -23.55
CA SER A 367 9.67 -21.88 -22.57
C SER A 367 8.53 -22.48 -21.73
N SER A 368 8.54 -23.79 -21.48
CA SER A 368 7.48 -24.50 -20.73
C SER A 368 7.12 -23.84 -19.39
N ASP A 369 7.99 -22.94 -18.94
CA ASP A 369 7.86 -22.10 -17.76
C ASP A 369 6.90 -20.90 -17.94
N SER A 370 6.72 -20.33 -19.14
CA SER A 370 5.80 -19.21 -19.37
C SER A 370 4.32 -19.61 -19.24
N GLU A 371 3.99 -20.90 -19.39
CA GLU A 371 2.61 -21.38 -19.21
C GLU A 371 2.14 -21.38 -17.75
N LYS A 372 3.07 -21.30 -16.79
CA LYS A 372 2.77 -21.27 -15.35
C LYS A 372 2.62 -19.85 -14.79
N GLU A 373 2.92 -18.83 -15.59
CA GLU A 373 2.82 -17.43 -15.17
C GLU A 373 1.39 -16.91 -15.30
N ALA A 374 0.99 -16.01 -14.39
CA ALA A 374 -0.30 -15.34 -14.48
C ALA A 374 -0.42 -14.43 -15.72
N MET A 375 0.72 -13.99 -16.25
CA MET A 375 0.85 -13.12 -17.42
C MET A 375 2.09 -13.54 -18.21
N SER A 376 2.00 -13.58 -19.54
CA SER A 376 3.16 -13.86 -20.39
C SER A 376 4.24 -12.77 -20.24
N TYR A 377 5.52 -13.12 -20.40
CA TYR A 377 6.60 -12.13 -20.38
C TYR A 377 6.45 -11.08 -21.50
N PHE A 378 5.86 -11.46 -22.64
CA PHE A 378 5.50 -10.52 -23.70
C PHE A 378 4.54 -9.44 -23.19
N THR A 379 3.43 -9.84 -22.58
CA THR A 379 2.42 -8.91 -22.04
C THR A 379 3.00 -8.07 -20.90
N ALA A 380 3.83 -8.65 -20.03
CA ALA A 380 4.43 -7.93 -18.92
C ALA A 380 5.43 -6.85 -19.41
N VAL A 381 6.31 -7.18 -20.35
CA VAL A 381 7.33 -6.24 -20.86
C VAL A 381 6.66 -5.15 -21.71
N PHE A 382 5.81 -5.52 -22.68
CA PHE A 382 5.14 -4.52 -23.52
C PHE A 382 4.11 -3.71 -22.74
N GLY A 383 3.41 -4.33 -21.78
CA GLY A 383 2.50 -3.63 -20.88
C GLY A 383 3.22 -2.60 -20.01
N PHE A 384 4.41 -2.93 -19.50
CA PHE A 384 5.27 -1.98 -18.79
C PHE A 384 5.71 -0.82 -19.70
N ILE A 385 6.19 -1.09 -20.92
CA ILE A 385 6.69 -0.06 -21.83
C ILE A 385 5.56 0.86 -22.29
N LEU A 386 4.47 0.29 -22.83
CA LEU A 386 3.35 1.06 -23.36
C LEU A 386 2.58 1.77 -22.25
N GLY A 387 2.39 1.12 -21.10
CA GLY A 387 1.77 1.74 -19.94
C GLY A 387 2.60 2.92 -19.42
N THR A 388 3.92 2.77 -19.30
CA THR A 388 4.80 3.87 -18.89
C THR A 388 4.80 5.02 -19.91
N ALA A 389 4.81 4.71 -21.21
CA ALA A 389 4.70 5.70 -22.26
C ALA A 389 3.37 6.48 -22.19
N PHE A 390 2.27 5.78 -21.90
CA PHE A 390 0.97 6.42 -21.65
C PHE A 390 1.01 7.34 -20.43
N LEU A 391 1.60 6.92 -19.31
CA LEU A 391 1.71 7.77 -18.11
C LEU A 391 2.55 9.04 -18.37
N ILE A 392 3.65 8.91 -19.12
CA ILE A 392 4.48 10.05 -19.54
C ILE A 392 3.69 10.96 -20.48
N PHE A 393 2.96 10.40 -21.45
CA PHE A 393 2.13 11.18 -22.37
C PHE A 393 0.99 11.92 -21.65
N TRP A 394 0.32 11.26 -20.70
CA TRP A 394 -0.74 11.84 -19.89
C TRP A 394 -0.22 13.02 -19.06
N THR A 395 0.92 12.84 -18.38
CA THR A 395 1.53 13.91 -17.57
C THR A 395 2.09 15.04 -18.45
N TRP A 396 2.52 14.72 -19.67
CA TRP A 396 2.91 15.73 -20.64
C TRP A 396 1.74 16.60 -21.11
N ILE A 397 0.58 16.01 -21.40
CA ILE A 397 -0.66 16.78 -21.67
C ILE A 397 -1.03 17.64 -20.46
N ALA A 398 -0.78 17.16 -19.25
CA ALA A 398 -1.00 17.94 -18.04
C ALA A 398 -0.03 19.14 -17.89
N GLY A 399 1.04 19.22 -18.68
CA GLY A 399 2.02 20.31 -18.64
C GLY A 399 3.36 19.95 -17.99
N LEU A 400 3.59 18.69 -17.64
CA LEU A 400 4.89 18.22 -17.12
C LEU A 400 5.86 17.90 -18.28
N SER A 401 7.11 18.34 -18.20
CA SER A 401 8.13 17.96 -19.17
C SER A 401 8.31 16.43 -19.22
N PRO A 402 8.36 15.79 -20.41
CA PRO A 402 8.52 14.33 -20.53
C PRO A 402 9.76 13.79 -19.81
N ILE A 403 10.84 14.57 -19.74
CA ILE A 403 12.07 14.19 -19.02
C ILE A 403 11.81 14.12 -17.51
N TYR A 404 11.12 15.10 -16.95
CA TYR A 404 10.78 15.12 -15.52
C TYR A 404 9.74 14.06 -15.19
N ALA A 405 8.78 13.80 -16.07
CA ALA A 405 7.85 12.69 -15.94
C ALA A 405 8.58 11.32 -15.89
N LEU A 406 9.53 11.10 -16.81
CA LEU A 406 10.34 9.87 -16.84
C LEU A 406 11.13 9.69 -15.54
N VAL A 407 11.77 10.75 -15.03
CA VAL A 407 12.50 10.71 -13.76
C VAL A 407 11.56 10.45 -12.58
N PHE A 408 10.41 11.12 -12.53
CA PHE A 408 9.41 10.94 -11.49
C PHE A 408 8.94 9.48 -11.40
N PHE A 409 8.49 8.91 -12.52
CA PHE A 409 8.04 7.51 -12.57
C PHE A 409 9.19 6.54 -12.32
N GLY A 410 10.41 6.84 -12.77
CA GLY A 410 11.60 6.05 -12.47
C GLY A 410 11.86 5.94 -10.97
N ILE A 411 11.93 7.07 -10.26
CA ILE A 411 12.08 7.11 -8.79
C ILE A 411 10.91 6.39 -8.12
N PHE A 412 9.69 6.63 -8.60
CA PHE A 412 8.50 5.99 -8.05
C PHE A 412 8.55 4.46 -8.18
N PHE A 413 8.89 3.90 -9.35
CA PHE A 413 8.99 2.46 -9.54
C PHE A 413 10.13 1.82 -8.74
N ILE A 414 11.26 2.51 -8.59
CA ILE A 414 12.35 2.11 -7.68
C ILE A 414 11.79 1.95 -6.27
N PHE A 415 11.11 2.98 -5.79
CA PHE A 415 10.56 3.00 -4.44
C PHE A 415 9.49 1.93 -4.25
N GLN A 416 8.57 1.76 -5.20
CA GLN A 416 7.54 0.73 -5.12
C GLN A 416 8.11 -0.69 -5.13
N THR A 417 9.18 -0.93 -5.91
CA THR A 417 9.85 -2.24 -5.94
C THR A 417 10.46 -2.57 -4.58
N VAL A 418 11.17 -1.60 -3.97
CA VAL A 418 11.78 -1.77 -2.64
C VAL A 418 10.70 -1.93 -1.56
N LEU A 419 9.67 -1.09 -1.59
CA LEU A 419 8.54 -1.15 -0.66
C LEU A 419 7.84 -2.52 -0.72
N SER A 420 7.60 -3.02 -1.93
CA SER A 420 6.98 -4.33 -2.15
C SER A 420 7.84 -5.47 -1.61
N ARG A 421 9.17 -5.39 -1.79
CA ARG A 421 10.10 -6.37 -1.24
C ARG A 421 10.12 -6.35 0.29
N ILE A 422 10.22 -5.17 0.90
CA ILE A 422 10.20 -5.01 2.35
C ILE A 422 8.89 -5.55 2.93
N ARG A 423 7.75 -5.27 2.30
CA ARG A 423 6.45 -5.82 2.73
C ARG A 423 6.39 -7.34 2.59
N ALA A 424 6.93 -7.91 1.51
CA ALA A 424 6.97 -9.35 1.31
C ALA A 424 7.83 -10.08 2.35
N GLU A 425 9.00 -9.53 2.70
CA GLU A 425 9.95 -10.14 3.64
C GLU A 425 9.59 -9.89 5.10
N ALA A 426 9.36 -8.62 5.45
CA ALA A 426 9.20 -8.17 6.83
C ALA A 426 7.75 -8.10 7.30
N GLY A 427 6.77 -8.25 6.40
CA GLY A 427 5.35 -8.18 6.74
C GLY A 427 4.89 -6.87 7.39
N MET A 428 5.66 -5.78 7.30
CA MET A 428 5.37 -4.54 8.00
C MET A 428 4.07 -3.89 7.50
N ALA A 429 3.16 -3.62 8.44
CA ALA A 429 1.85 -3.06 8.12
C ALA A 429 1.88 -1.59 7.71
N TRP A 430 2.67 -0.76 8.40
CA TRP A 430 2.84 0.65 8.05
C TRP A 430 4.22 0.87 7.49
N LEU A 431 4.27 1.26 6.21
CA LEU A 431 5.51 1.63 5.53
C LEU A 431 5.21 2.78 4.59
N PHE A 432 5.87 3.92 4.83
CA PHE A 432 5.75 5.13 4.04
C PHE A 432 7.00 5.33 3.18
N LEU A 433 6.84 6.06 2.09
CA LEU A 433 7.97 6.51 1.29
C LEU A 433 8.83 7.47 2.14
N PRO A 434 10.17 7.37 2.07
CA PRO A 434 11.05 8.26 2.84
C PRO A 434 10.86 9.73 2.43
N LYS A 435 10.66 9.96 1.13
CA LYS A 435 10.17 11.21 0.55
C LYS A 435 9.32 10.90 -0.67
N THR A 436 8.45 11.82 -1.04
CA THR A 436 7.73 11.78 -2.32
C THR A 436 8.72 11.96 -3.48
N PRO A 437 8.49 11.36 -4.67
CA PRO A 437 9.44 11.43 -5.78
C PRO A 437 9.75 12.86 -6.24
N ASN A 438 8.77 13.77 -6.21
CA ASN A 438 8.98 15.19 -6.51
C ASN A 438 9.98 15.85 -5.55
N ASN A 439 9.90 15.54 -4.24
CA ASN A 439 10.87 16.04 -3.25
C ASN A 439 12.28 15.47 -3.47
N VAL A 440 12.39 14.22 -3.94
CA VAL A 440 13.69 13.63 -4.32
C VAL A 440 14.26 14.35 -5.54
N MET A 441 13.44 14.66 -6.55
CA MET A 441 13.89 15.43 -7.71
C MET A 441 14.40 16.82 -7.33
N VAL A 442 13.67 17.52 -6.45
CA VAL A 442 14.07 18.84 -5.92
C VAL A 442 15.39 18.75 -5.16
N LEU A 443 15.65 17.66 -4.42
CA LEU A 443 16.91 17.45 -3.69
C LEU A 443 18.13 17.44 -4.63
N PHE A 444 18.01 16.84 -5.82
CA PHE A 444 19.12 16.76 -6.79
C PHE A 444 19.24 17.97 -7.72
N THR A 445 18.11 18.58 -8.09
CA THR A 445 18.07 19.60 -9.15
C THR A 445 17.87 21.02 -8.63
N GLY A 446 17.32 21.17 -7.42
CA GLY A 446 16.78 22.43 -6.91
C GLY A 446 15.46 22.81 -7.59
N THR A 447 14.70 23.71 -6.96
CA THR A 447 13.43 24.21 -7.50
C THR A 447 13.61 25.05 -8.76
N ALA A 448 14.69 25.84 -8.83
CA ALA A 448 14.95 26.75 -9.94
C ALA A 448 15.09 26.04 -11.30
N LYS A 449 15.73 24.86 -11.34
CA LYS A 449 15.92 24.12 -12.60
C LYS A 449 14.67 23.39 -13.05
N LEU A 450 13.80 22.98 -12.12
CA LEU A 450 12.54 22.33 -12.45
C LEU A 450 11.58 23.30 -13.13
N GLY A 451 11.59 24.58 -12.73
CA GLY A 451 10.69 25.59 -13.26
C GLY A 451 9.27 25.48 -12.70
N VAL A 452 8.55 26.61 -12.68
CA VAL A 452 7.28 26.76 -11.95
C VAL A 452 6.19 25.83 -12.50
N GLN A 453 6.05 25.71 -13.82
CA GLN A 453 5.09 24.81 -14.46
C GLN A 453 5.25 23.34 -13.99
N ASN A 454 6.48 22.81 -14.00
CA ASN A 454 6.70 21.42 -13.64
C ASN A 454 6.48 21.20 -12.14
N LEU A 455 6.88 22.16 -11.31
CA LEU A 455 6.61 22.12 -9.87
C LEU A 455 5.10 22.16 -9.60
N ALA A 456 4.34 22.98 -10.33
CA ALA A 456 2.90 23.05 -10.19
C ALA A 456 2.23 21.71 -10.48
N ILE A 457 2.57 21.07 -11.59
CA ILE A 457 2.00 19.75 -11.94
C ILE A 457 2.47 18.63 -11.01
N LEU A 458 3.70 18.67 -10.50
CA LEU A 458 4.20 17.67 -9.55
C LEU A 458 3.63 17.82 -8.13
N SER A 459 3.06 18.98 -7.82
CA SER A 459 2.46 19.32 -6.53
C SER A 459 0.93 19.35 -6.56
N SER A 460 0.32 19.27 -7.74
CA SER A 460 -1.13 19.14 -7.97
C SER A 460 -1.51 17.68 -8.13
#